data_AF-A0A8S2AXZ3-F1
#
_entry.id   AF-A0A8S2AXZ3-F1
#
_cell.length_a   1.000
_cell.length_b   1.000
_cell.length_c   1.000
_cell.angle_alpha   90.00
_cell.angle_beta   90.00
_cell.angle_gamma   90.00
#
_symmetry.space_group_name_H-M   'P 1'
#
loop_
_entity.id
_entity.type
_entity.pdbx_description
1 polymer ?
#
loop_
_entity_poly.entity_id
_entity_poly.type
_entity_poly.pdbx_seq_one_letter_code
_entity_poly.pdbx_strand_id
1 'polypeptide(L)'
;MNPPPPKPSQVIDLTELMQKTPNVVSTGLRLSHDQSQNQEQFYSSLPGDVTGNIKRQRDELDIFIQTQGEELRRTLVENRERRYVKLLCAAEEIVGRKVRERDAELEKATRLHAELEARVAHLAEEARNWQLRAATREAEVSSLQAHLQQAIASRRDTAAKQSTFGDDDGDAEEAEDAESVYVDPERIELIGPSCRICRRKSATVMALPCRHLALCEGCDGGTLRACPICLAVTNPGVEILY
;
A
#
# COMPACT_ATOMS: atom_id res chain seq x y z
N MET A 1 7.20 17.36 0.17
CA MET A 1 8.49 16.89 -0.37
C MET A 1 8.28 15.45 -0.83
N ASN A 2 7.99 15.24 -2.11
CA ASN A 2 7.75 13.90 -2.66
C ASN A 2 9.08 13.14 -2.78
N PRO A 3 9.13 11.84 -2.44
CA PRO A 3 10.31 11.02 -2.68
C PRO A 3 10.53 10.86 -4.19
N PRO A 4 11.80 10.81 -4.65
CA PRO A 4 12.11 10.69 -6.07
C PRO A 4 11.67 9.32 -6.61
N PRO A 5 11.33 9.23 -7.90
CA PRO A 5 10.89 7.98 -8.52
C PRO A 5 12.02 6.93 -8.49
N PRO A 6 11.69 5.64 -8.34
CA PRO A 6 12.68 4.58 -8.35
C PRO A 6 13.33 4.46 -9.73
N LYS A 7 14.66 4.34 -9.76
CA LYS A 7 15.44 4.15 -11.00
C LYS A 7 15.02 2.84 -11.70
N PRO A 8 14.93 2.82 -13.04
CA PRO A 8 14.63 1.61 -13.77
C PRO A 8 15.73 0.56 -13.53
N SER A 9 15.29 -0.69 -13.31
CA SER A 9 16.18 -1.84 -13.20
C SER A 9 16.96 -1.99 -14.50
N GLN A 10 18.29 -1.89 -14.43
CA GLN A 10 19.17 -2.25 -15.53
C GLN A 10 19.04 -3.76 -15.73
N VAL A 11 18.22 -4.12 -16.71
CA VAL A 11 18.16 -5.46 -17.27
C VAL A 11 19.52 -5.69 -17.90
N ILE A 12 20.29 -6.63 -17.35
CA ILE A 12 21.53 -7.08 -17.99
C ILE A 12 21.08 -7.81 -19.25
N ASP A 13 21.31 -7.19 -20.39
CA ASP A 13 20.98 -7.75 -21.69
C ASP A 13 21.93 -8.92 -21.98
N LEU A 14 21.48 -10.16 -21.70
CA LEU A 14 22.25 -11.38 -21.92
C LEU A 14 22.57 -11.62 -23.41
N THR A 15 21.97 -10.87 -24.31
CA THR A 15 22.24 -10.90 -25.75
C THR A 15 23.64 -10.39 -26.10
N GLU A 16 24.27 -9.55 -25.26
CA GLU A 16 25.63 -9.05 -25.50
C GLU A 16 26.75 -10.05 -25.15
N LEU A 17 26.48 -11.09 -24.35
CA LEU A 17 27.52 -12.08 -23.98
C LEU A 17 27.78 -13.12 -25.08
N MET A 18 26.95 -13.16 -26.13
CA MET A 18 27.09 -14.07 -27.27
C MET A 18 27.59 -13.41 -28.55
N GLN A 19 27.84 -12.10 -28.54
CA GLN A 19 28.23 -11.32 -29.74
C GLN A 19 29.64 -10.73 -29.69
N LYS A 20 30.60 -11.42 -29.06
CA LYS A 20 32.01 -11.01 -29.14
C LYS A 20 32.92 -12.13 -29.68
N THR A 21 33.57 -11.75 -30.78
CA THR A 21 34.63 -12.40 -31.56
C THR A 21 34.21 -13.51 -32.54
N PRO A 22 34.14 -13.22 -33.85
CA PRO A 22 34.77 -14.09 -34.82
C PRO A 22 36.27 -13.77 -34.74
N ASN A 23 37.01 -14.48 -33.87
CA ASN A 23 38.46 -14.46 -33.94
C ASN A 23 38.82 -15.29 -35.18
N VAL A 24 38.81 -14.64 -36.34
CA VAL A 24 39.32 -15.19 -37.59
C VAL A 24 40.83 -15.29 -37.41
N VAL A 25 41.26 -16.38 -36.78
CA VAL A 25 42.65 -16.83 -36.88
C VAL A 25 42.79 -17.30 -38.32
N SER A 26 43.32 -16.42 -39.16
CA SER A 26 43.85 -16.79 -40.46
C SER A 26 45.00 -17.76 -40.21
N THR A 27 44.70 -19.06 -40.20
CA THR A 27 45.73 -20.07 -40.45
C THR A 27 46.14 -19.88 -41.89
N GLY A 28 47.14 -19.02 -42.10
CA GLY A 28 47.73 -18.74 -43.39
C GLY A 28 48.34 -20.00 -43.99
N LEU A 29 47.51 -20.81 -44.65
CA LEU A 29 47.91 -21.85 -45.57
C LEU A 29 47.37 -21.47 -46.94
N ARG A 30 48.12 -20.59 -47.60
CA ARG A 30 48.01 -20.37 -49.03
C ARG A 30 48.64 -21.59 -49.71
N LEU A 31 47.83 -22.60 -50.03
CA LEU A 31 48.26 -23.71 -50.87
C LEU A 31 48.24 -23.24 -52.32
N SER A 32 49.39 -22.77 -52.81
CA SER A 32 49.66 -22.69 -54.25
C SER A 32 49.73 -24.11 -54.79
N HIS A 33 48.74 -24.44 -55.62
CA HIS A 33 48.66 -25.63 -56.44
C HIS A 33 49.68 -25.51 -57.57
N ASP A 34 50.85 -26.11 -57.41
CA ASP A 34 51.68 -26.65 -58.49
C ASP A 34 52.76 -27.52 -57.87
N GLN A 35 52.98 -28.72 -58.44
CA GLN A 35 54.05 -29.70 -58.15
C GLN A 35 53.63 -30.99 -57.41
N SER A 36 52.68 -31.75 -57.97
CA SER A 36 52.36 -33.13 -57.55
C SER A 36 53.01 -34.24 -58.41
N GLN A 37 54.07 -33.97 -59.18
CA GLN A 37 54.74 -35.02 -59.99
C GLN A 37 56.11 -35.46 -59.47
N ASN A 38 56.70 -34.80 -58.46
CA ASN A 38 58.04 -35.14 -57.95
C ASN A 38 58.05 -35.84 -56.59
N GLN A 39 56.89 -35.92 -55.91
CA GLN A 39 56.82 -36.51 -54.57
C GLN A 39 56.76 -38.05 -54.60
N GLU A 40 56.28 -38.67 -55.68
CA GLU A 40 56.24 -40.14 -55.81
C GLU A 40 57.60 -40.76 -56.19
N GLN A 41 58.58 -39.98 -56.65
CA GLN A 41 59.91 -40.49 -57.02
C GLN A 41 60.91 -40.51 -55.85
N PHE A 42 60.71 -39.73 -54.80
CA PHE A 42 61.65 -39.65 -53.66
C PHE A 42 61.51 -40.77 -52.63
N TYR A 43 60.39 -41.52 -52.63
CA TYR A 43 60.15 -42.59 -51.65
C TYR A 43 60.55 -43.99 -52.14
N SER A 44 60.96 -44.13 -53.40
CA SER A 44 61.25 -45.43 -54.03
C SER A 44 62.62 -46.02 -53.68
N SER A 45 63.41 -45.39 -52.81
CA SER A 45 64.78 -45.83 -52.48
C SER A 45 65.09 -45.93 -50.98
N LEU A 46 64.10 -45.80 -50.09
CA LEU A 46 64.31 -45.99 -48.65
C LEU A 46 64.14 -47.46 -48.24
N PRO A 47 64.99 -48.00 -47.34
CA PRO A 47 64.83 -49.36 -46.82
C PRO A 47 63.42 -49.53 -46.24
N GLY A 48 62.73 -50.64 -46.55
CA GLY A 48 61.33 -50.87 -46.18
C GLY A 48 61.00 -50.74 -44.68
N ASP A 49 62.02 -50.82 -43.82
CA ASP A 49 61.94 -50.62 -42.37
C ASP A 49 61.66 -49.15 -41.98
N VAL A 50 62.16 -48.18 -42.75
CA VAL A 50 61.94 -46.73 -42.51
C VAL A 50 60.50 -46.34 -42.84
N THR A 51 59.97 -46.85 -43.96
CA THR A 51 58.59 -46.59 -44.39
C THR A 51 57.57 -47.19 -43.41
N GLY A 52 57.85 -48.38 -42.87
CA GLY A 52 57.03 -49.00 -41.81
C GLY A 52 57.01 -48.18 -40.53
N ASN A 53 58.17 -47.68 -40.09
CA ASN A 53 58.28 -46.82 -38.90
C ASN A 53 57.54 -45.49 -39.06
N ILE A 54 57.63 -44.84 -40.22
CA ILE A 54 56.87 -43.60 -40.51
C ILE A 54 55.36 -43.85 -40.45
N LYS A 55 54.90 -44.98 -41.01
CA LYS A 55 53.47 -45.35 -40.97
C LYS A 55 53.00 -45.59 -39.54
N ARG A 56 53.78 -46.32 -38.74
CA ARG A 56 53.49 -46.56 -37.32
C ARG A 56 53.42 -45.25 -36.52
N GLN A 57 54.39 -44.35 -36.71
CA GLN A 57 54.41 -43.05 -36.03
C GLN A 57 53.21 -42.18 -36.41
N ARG A 58 52.78 -42.20 -37.68
CA ARG A 58 51.57 -41.50 -38.11
C ARG A 58 50.33 -42.08 -37.41
N ASP A 59 50.18 -43.39 -37.38
CA ASP A 59 49.02 -44.03 -36.76
C ASP A 59 48.98 -43.76 -35.24
N GLU A 60 50.14 -43.77 -34.56
CA GLU A 60 50.27 -43.38 -33.16
C GLU A 60 49.89 -41.90 -32.92
N LEU A 61 50.32 -41.00 -33.82
CA LEU A 61 49.94 -39.59 -33.78
C LEU A 61 48.44 -39.40 -34.01
N ASP A 62 47.84 -40.12 -34.97
CA ASP A 62 46.41 -40.03 -35.25
C ASP A 62 45.58 -40.51 -34.06
N ILE A 63 45.96 -41.63 -33.43
CA ILE A 63 45.31 -42.13 -32.20
C ILE A 63 45.46 -41.11 -31.06
N PHE A 64 46.64 -40.52 -30.89
CA PHE A 64 46.88 -39.49 -29.88
C PHE A 64 46.01 -38.25 -30.11
N ILE A 65 45.99 -37.73 -31.34
CA ILE A 65 45.18 -36.56 -31.71
C ILE A 65 43.70 -36.85 -31.48
N GLN A 66 43.22 -38.03 -31.88
CA GLN A 66 41.83 -38.43 -31.66
C GLN A 66 41.49 -38.48 -30.17
N THR A 67 42.36 -39.10 -29.35
CA THR A 67 42.16 -39.22 -27.90
C THR A 67 42.11 -37.85 -27.23
N GLN A 68 43.05 -36.96 -27.55
CA GLN A 68 43.07 -35.59 -27.01
C GLN A 68 41.85 -34.79 -27.47
N GLY A 69 41.42 -34.96 -28.72
CA GLY A 69 40.21 -34.31 -29.26
C GLY A 69 38.91 -34.81 -28.61
N GLU A 70 38.84 -36.08 -28.21
CA GLU A 70 37.71 -36.64 -27.47
C GLU A 70 37.67 -36.14 -26.03
N GLU A 71 38.81 -36.10 -25.34
CA GLU A 71 38.91 -35.58 -23.97
C GLU A 71 38.56 -34.08 -23.92
N LEU A 72 39.07 -33.29 -24.88
CA LEU A 72 38.73 -31.88 -25.00
C LEU A 72 37.24 -31.69 -25.26
N ARG A 73 36.63 -32.48 -26.15
CA ARG A 73 35.18 -32.41 -26.40
C ARG A 73 34.37 -32.74 -25.14
N ARG A 74 34.74 -33.80 -24.42
CA ARG A 74 34.05 -34.20 -23.18
C ARG A 74 34.11 -33.09 -22.13
N THR A 75 35.32 -32.58 -21.86
CA THR A 75 35.51 -31.51 -20.87
C THR A 75 34.80 -30.21 -21.26
N LEU A 76 34.70 -29.87 -22.55
CA LEU A 76 33.92 -28.71 -23.00
C LEU A 76 32.42 -28.87 -22.74
N VAL A 77 31.85 -30.04 -23.02
CA VAL A 77 30.43 -30.34 -22.76
C VAL A 77 30.15 -30.30 -21.26
N GLU A 78 30.94 -30.99 -20.45
CA GLU A 78 30.78 -31.02 -18.99
C GLU A 78 30.92 -29.62 -18.38
N ASN A 79 31.89 -28.81 -18.84
CA ASN A 79 32.04 -27.43 -18.38
C ASN A 79 30.86 -26.56 -18.80
N ARG A 80 30.32 -26.75 -20.01
CA ARG A 80 29.15 -26.02 -20.48
C ARG A 80 27.92 -26.35 -19.63
N GLU A 81 27.66 -27.63 -19.40
CA GLU A 81 26.56 -28.10 -18.55
C GLU A 81 26.68 -27.56 -17.13
N ARG A 82 27.86 -27.69 -16.52
CA ARG A 82 28.13 -27.18 -15.17
C ARG A 82 27.91 -25.67 -15.07
N ARG A 83 28.29 -24.91 -16.10
CA ARG A 83 28.07 -23.46 -16.14
C ARG A 83 26.58 -23.12 -16.25
N TYR A 84 25.81 -23.84 -17.07
CA TYR A 84 24.36 -23.61 -17.17
C TYR A 84 23.64 -23.94 -15.87
N VAL A 85 23.93 -25.09 -15.24
CA VAL A 85 23.33 -25.46 -13.96
C VAL A 85 23.58 -24.37 -12.91
N LYS A 86 24.83 -23.89 -12.79
CA LYS A 86 25.16 -22.80 -11.86
C LYS A 86 24.36 -21.52 -12.14
N LEU A 87 24.21 -21.15 -13.41
CA LEU A 87 23.44 -19.97 -13.81
C LEU A 87 21.96 -20.13 -13.46
N LEU A 88 21.38 -21.30 -13.75
CA LEU A 88 19.99 -21.62 -13.43
C LEU A 88 19.74 -21.60 -11.92
N CYS A 89 20.56 -22.28 -11.12
CA CYS A 89 20.41 -22.27 -9.66
C CYS A 89 20.53 -20.85 -9.07
N ALA A 90 21.43 -20.02 -9.60
CA ALA A 90 21.55 -18.63 -9.16
C ALA A 90 20.29 -17.81 -9.51
N ALA A 91 19.74 -17.99 -10.71
CA ALA A 91 18.50 -17.34 -11.12
C ALA A 91 17.31 -17.81 -10.29
N GLU A 92 17.18 -19.12 -10.06
CA GLU A 92 16.15 -19.73 -9.22
C GLU A 92 16.20 -19.21 -7.79
N GLU A 93 17.38 -19.05 -7.18
CA GLU A 93 17.50 -18.51 -5.82
C GLU A 93 17.07 -17.03 -5.75
N ILE A 94 17.42 -16.23 -6.76
CA ILE A 94 16.98 -14.82 -6.83
C ILE A 94 15.46 -14.74 -6.96
N VAL A 95 14.87 -15.53 -7.86
CA VAL A 95 13.41 -15.58 -8.05
C VAL A 95 12.73 -16.11 -6.82
N GLY A 96 13.23 -17.21 -6.24
CA GLY A 96 12.70 -17.83 -5.03
C GLY A 96 12.70 -16.89 -3.83
N ARG A 97 13.76 -16.09 -3.65
CA ARG A 97 13.79 -15.06 -2.60
C ARG A 97 12.73 -13.99 -2.82
N LYS A 98 12.58 -13.50 -4.05
CA LYS A 98 11.58 -12.49 -4.38
C LYS A 98 10.15 -13.01 -4.18
N VAL A 99 9.89 -14.26 -4.53
CA VAL A 99 8.59 -14.90 -4.28
C VAL A 99 8.31 -14.95 -2.78
N ARG A 100 9.26 -15.42 -1.96
CA ARG A 100 9.10 -15.45 -0.50
C ARG A 100 8.86 -14.07 0.11
N GLU A 101 9.52 -13.03 -0.40
CA GLU A 101 9.31 -11.64 0.03
C GLU A 101 7.88 -11.16 -0.30
N ARG A 102 7.42 -11.40 -1.53
CA ARG A 102 6.07 -11.05 -1.96
C ARG A 102 5.01 -11.86 -1.19
N ASP A 103 5.24 -13.13 -0.93
CA ASP A 103 4.33 -13.97 -0.14
C ASP A 103 4.21 -13.46 1.30
N ALA A 104 5.32 -13.02 1.92
CA ALA A 104 5.30 -12.44 3.25
C ALA A 104 4.57 -11.09 3.30
N GLU A 105 4.65 -10.28 2.23
CA GLU A 105 3.85 -9.06 2.09
C GLU A 105 2.36 -9.35 1.91
N LEU A 106 2.03 -10.35 1.08
CA LEU A 106 0.66 -10.80 0.89
C LEU A 106 0.06 -11.32 2.19
N GLU A 107 0.79 -12.14 2.95
CA GLU A 107 0.31 -12.66 4.23
C GLU A 107 0.02 -11.52 5.22
N LYS A 108 0.89 -10.51 5.30
CA LYS A 108 0.64 -9.31 6.13
C LYS A 108 -0.61 -8.55 5.66
N ALA A 109 -0.76 -8.35 4.36
CA ALA A 109 -1.94 -7.68 3.80
C ALA A 109 -3.22 -8.46 4.08
N THR A 110 -3.20 -9.79 3.94
CA THR A 110 -4.33 -10.68 4.25
C THR A 110 -4.71 -10.64 5.73
N ARG A 111 -3.72 -10.63 6.64
CA ARG A 111 -3.97 -10.49 8.08
C ARG A 111 -4.66 -9.17 8.40
N LEU A 112 -4.12 -8.06 7.88
CA LEU A 112 -4.73 -6.73 8.07
C LEU A 112 -6.13 -6.66 7.46
N HIS A 113 -6.32 -7.25 6.29
CA HIS A 113 -7.63 -7.31 5.65
C HIS A 113 -8.65 -8.05 6.54
N ALA A 114 -8.29 -9.24 7.05
CA ALA A 114 -9.14 -10.00 7.96
C ALA A 114 -9.44 -9.24 9.28
N GLU A 115 -8.46 -8.54 9.85
CA GLU A 115 -8.68 -7.68 11.02
C GLU A 115 -9.65 -6.54 10.73
N LEU A 116 -9.54 -5.91 9.56
CA LEU A 116 -10.44 -4.83 9.14
C LEU A 116 -11.85 -5.35 8.86
N GLU A 117 -12.00 -6.49 8.20
CA GLU A 117 -13.30 -7.13 7.97
C GLU A 117 -13.98 -7.48 9.30
N ALA A 118 -13.24 -8.03 10.26
CA ALA A 118 -13.76 -8.32 11.60
C ALA A 118 -14.23 -7.05 12.31
N ARG A 119 -13.48 -5.95 12.20
CA ARG A 119 -13.89 -4.64 12.77
C ARG A 119 -15.14 -4.08 12.09
N VAL A 120 -15.24 -4.18 10.76
CA VAL A 120 -16.43 -3.74 10.01
C VAL A 120 -17.65 -4.56 10.44
N ALA A 121 -17.52 -5.89 10.52
CA ALA A 121 -18.60 -6.75 10.97
C ALA A 121 -19.05 -6.42 12.40
N HIS A 122 -18.10 -6.16 13.30
CA HIS A 122 -18.39 -5.77 14.68
C HIS A 122 -19.15 -4.43 14.76
N LEU A 123 -18.64 -3.39 14.08
CA LEU A 123 -19.30 -2.08 14.05
C LEU A 123 -20.67 -2.12 13.38
N ALA A 124 -20.84 -2.94 12.34
CA ALA A 124 -22.15 -3.13 11.70
C ALA A 124 -23.18 -3.74 12.66
N GLU A 125 -22.75 -4.72 13.46
CA GLU A 125 -23.58 -5.34 14.49
C GLU A 125 -23.91 -4.35 15.62
N GLU A 126 -22.95 -3.56 16.08
CA GLU A 126 -23.20 -2.48 17.05
C GLU A 126 -24.19 -1.45 16.51
N ALA A 127 -24.02 -1.00 15.27
CA ALA A 127 -24.93 -0.04 14.62
C ALA A 127 -26.35 -0.59 14.54
N ARG A 128 -26.50 -1.86 14.15
CA ARG A 128 -27.81 -2.55 14.11
C ARG A 128 -28.47 -2.62 15.48
N ASN A 129 -27.70 -2.93 16.53
CA ASN A 129 -28.20 -2.96 17.90
C ASN A 129 -28.63 -1.57 18.39
N TRP A 130 -27.87 -0.52 18.05
CA TRP A 130 -28.25 0.86 18.35
C TRP A 130 -29.52 1.29 17.61
N GLN A 131 -29.65 0.96 16.33
CA GLN A 131 -30.87 1.22 15.54
C GLN A 131 -32.09 0.53 16.15
N LEU A 132 -31.96 -0.74 16.55
CA LEU A 132 -33.06 -1.47 17.19
C LEU A 132 -33.47 -0.82 18.53
N ARG A 133 -32.49 -0.41 19.34
CA ARG A 133 -32.76 0.32 20.60
C ARG A 133 -33.45 1.64 20.33
N ALA A 134 -32.99 2.42 19.35
CA ALA A 134 -33.61 3.69 18.97
C ALA A 134 -35.07 3.48 18.54
N ALA A 135 -35.33 2.53 17.64
CA ALA A 135 -36.68 2.21 17.18
C ALA A 135 -37.61 1.76 18.32
N THR A 136 -37.10 0.97 19.27
CA THR A 136 -37.88 0.55 20.46
C THR A 136 -38.24 1.76 21.32
N ARG A 137 -37.28 2.67 21.55
CA ARG A 137 -37.53 3.92 22.31
C ARG A 137 -38.51 4.84 21.59
N GLU A 138 -38.39 4.96 20.26
CA GLU A 138 -39.34 5.73 19.46
C GLU A 138 -40.76 5.17 19.56
N ALA A 139 -40.92 3.84 19.54
CA ALA A 139 -42.21 3.19 19.73
C ALA A 139 -42.78 3.42 21.15
N GLU A 140 -41.94 3.36 22.19
CA GLU A 140 -42.32 3.68 23.57
C GLU A 140 -42.82 5.14 23.68
N VAL A 141 -42.05 6.10 23.16
CA VAL A 141 -42.43 7.53 23.15
C VAL A 141 -43.73 7.75 22.38
N SER A 142 -43.87 7.13 21.20
CA SER A 142 -45.11 7.24 20.40
C SER A 142 -46.33 6.71 21.15
N SER A 143 -46.19 5.58 21.86
CA SER A 143 -47.26 5.02 22.68
C SER A 143 -47.63 5.92 23.85
N LEU A 144 -46.62 6.45 24.58
CA LEU A 144 -46.85 7.38 25.67
C LEU A 144 -47.52 8.68 25.19
N GLN A 145 -47.10 9.20 24.03
CA GLN A 145 -47.72 10.36 23.41
C GLN A 145 -49.20 10.11 23.08
N ALA A 146 -49.52 8.95 22.50
CA ALA A 146 -50.91 8.56 22.22
C ALA A 146 -51.75 8.46 23.51
N HIS A 147 -51.22 7.85 24.57
CA HIS A 147 -51.89 7.78 25.87
C HIS A 147 -52.15 9.17 26.48
N LEU A 148 -51.18 10.09 26.40
CA LEU A 148 -51.35 11.46 26.87
C LEU A 148 -52.44 12.20 26.08
N GLN A 149 -52.45 12.09 24.75
CA GLN A 149 -53.48 12.69 23.91
C GLN A 149 -54.87 12.14 24.25
N GLN A 150 -55.00 10.84 24.49
CA GLN A 150 -56.25 10.22 24.91
C GLN A 150 -56.70 10.73 26.30
N ALA A 151 -55.78 10.84 27.27
CA ALA A 151 -56.09 11.38 28.59
C ALA A 151 -56.58 12.83 28.52
N ILE A 152 -55.93 13.67 27.71
CA ILE A 152 -56.35 15.07 27.48
C ILE A 152 -57.74 15.14 26.85
N ALA A 153 -58.02 14.33 25.82
CA ALA A 153 -59.33 14.26 25.19
C ALA A 153 -60.42 13.82 26.19
N SER A 154 -60.17 12.79 26.98
CA SER A 154 -61.11 12.31 28.00
C SER A 154 -61.40 13.36 29.09
N ARG A 155 -60.39 14.15 29.49
CA ARG A 155 -60.58 15.25 30.47
C ARG A 155 -61.48 16.35 29.90
N ARG A 156 -61.29 16.72 28.63
CA ARG A 156 -62.17 17.69 27.94
C ARG A 156 -63.61 17.17 27.85
N ASP A 157 -63.80 15.90 27.53
CA ASP A 157 -65.14 15.28 27.47
C ASP A 157 -65.82 15.21 28.85
N THR A 158 -65.07 14.99 29.93
CA THR A 158 -65.62 15.03 31.30
C THR A 158 -65.94 16.45 31.77
N ALA A 159 -65.13 17.45 31.40
CA ALA A 159 -65.39 18.85 31.72
C ALA A 159 -66.63 19.38 30.99
N ALA A 160 -66.81 19.03 29.71
CA ALA A 160 -68.00 19.37 28.93
C ALA A 160 -69.29 18.71 29.46
N LYS A 161 -69.18 17.53 30.10
CA LYS A 161 -70.31 16.85 30.75
C LYS A 161 -70.62 17.40 32.15
N GLN A 162 -69.62 17.95 32.86
CA GLN A 162 -69.82 18.61 34.15
C GLN A 162 -70.39 20.04 34.02
N SER A 163 -70.15 20.73 32.90
CA SER A 163 -70.76 22.04 32.61
C SER A 163 -72.24 21.98 32.20
N THR A 164 -72.88 20.80 32.21
CA THR A 164 -74.33 20.66 31.95
C THR A 164 -75.16 20.61 33.25
N PHE A 165 -74.51 20.63 34.43
CA PHE A 165 -75.20 20.64 35.73
C PHE A 165 -74.57 21.66 36.71
N GLY A 166 -74.61 22.93 36.35
CA GLY A 166 -74.25 24.02 37.26
C GLY A 166 -74.26 25.37 36.55
N ASP A 167 -75.38 26.07 36.66
CA ASP A 167 -75.38 27.55 36.68
C ASP A 167 -74.41 27.98 37.78
N ASP A 168 -73.36 28.73 37.46
CA ASP A 168 -73.00 29.94 38.20
C ASP A 168 -71.90 30.71 37.47
N ASP A 169 -72.05 32.02 37.56
CA ASP A 169 -71.27 33.12 37.00
C ASP A 169 -69.80 33.06 37.45
N GLY A 170 -68.85 33.29 36.54
CA GLY A 170 -67.43 33.20 36.89
C GLY A 170 -66.50 33.46 35.72
N ASP A 171 -66.51 34.68 35.23
CA ASP A 171 -65.51 35.27 34.34
C ASP A 171 -64.11 35.06 34.94
N ALA A 172 -63.37 34.09 34.42
CA ALA A 172 -62.03 33.74 34.85
C ALA A 172 -61.06 34.11 33.73
N GLU A 173 -60.44 35.27 33.91
CA GLU A 173 -59.48 35.86 33.00
C GLU A 173 -58.39 34.86 32.56
N GLU A 174 -58.22 34.75 31.25
CA GLU A 174 -57.07 34.14 30.61
C GLU A 174 -55.83 35.02 30.88
N ALA A 175 -55.10 34.69 31.95
CA ALA A 175 -53.74 35.20 32.13
C ALA A 175 -52.82 34.48 31.15
N GLU A 176 -52.57 35.09 29.99
CA GLU A 176 -51.47 34.70 29.10
C GLU A 176 -50.14 34.92 29.82
N ASP A 177 -49.50 33.82 30.21
CA ASP A 177 -48.15 33.75 30.74
C ASP A 177 -47.16 34.24 29.68
N ALA A 178 -46.80 35.53 29.77
CA ALA A 178 -45.79 36.15 28.94
C ALA A 178 -44.41 35.61 29.33
N GLU A 179 -43.98 34.58 28.61
CA GLU A 179 -42.64 33.99 28.68
C GLU A 179 -41.59 35.05 28.29
N SER A 180 -41.13 35.84 29.26
CA SER A 180 -40.07 36.83 29.04
C SER A 180 -38.72 36.14 28.92
N VAL A 181 -38.27 35.85 27.71
CA VAL A 181 -36.87 35.52 27.44
C VAL A 181 -36.05 36.80 27.65
N TYR A 182 -35.30 36.86 28.75
CA TYR A 182 -34.28 37.88 28.96
C TYR A 182 -33.18 37.70 27.90
N VAL A 183 -33.19 38.54 26.87
CA VAL A 183 -32.10 38.64 25.89
C VAL A 183 -31.12 39.67 26.41
N ASP A 184 -29.94 39.19 26.82
CA ASP A 184 -28.83 40.03 27.29
C ASP A 184 -28.38 41.02 26.18
N PRO A 185 -28.49 42.34 26.39
CA PRO A 185 -28.09 43.36 25.42
C PRO A 185 -26.60 43.34 25.06
N GLU A 186 -25.76 42.69 25.87
CA GLU A 186 -24.32 42.55 25.62
C GLU A 186 -23.96 41.33 24.77
N ARG A 187 -24.96 40.51 24.37
CA ARG A 187 -24.76 39.43 23.42
C ARG A 187 -24.56 40.00 22.01
N ILE A 188 -23.35 40.47 21.75
CA ILE A 188 -22.83 40.57 20.39
C ILE A 188 -22.88 39.16 19.83
N GLU A 189 -23.83 38.87 18.95
CA GLU A 189 -23.83 37.65 18.15
C GLU A 189 -22.53 37.62 17.36
N LEU A 190 -21.56 36.92 17.91
CA LEU A 190 -20.27 36.75 17.29
C LEU A 190 -20.48 35.79 16.12
N ILE A 191 -20.64 36.34 14.93
CA ILE A 191 -20.75 35.58 13.69
C ILE A 191 -19.42 34.85 13.47
N GLY A 192 -19.31 33.65 14.03
CA GLY A 192 -18.09 32.83 13.96
C GLY A 192 -17.93 31.89 15.16
N PRO A 193 -17.06 30.88 15.05
CA PRO A 193 -16.80 29.96 16.15
C PRO A 193 -16.16 30.70 17.33
N SER A 194 -16.56 30.35 18.55
CA SER A 194 -15.97 30.91 19.77
C SER A 194 -14.67 30.20 20.17
N CYS A 195 -13.80 30.93 20.86
CA CYS A 195 -12.54 30.39 21.38
C CYS A 195 -12.80 29.19 22.28
N ARG A 196 -12.15 28.06 21.97
CA ARG A 196 -12.37 26.79 22.68
C ARG A 196 -11.84 26.76 24.12
N ILE A 197 -11.00 27.71 24.53
CA ILE A 197 -10.49 27.84 25.90
C ILE A 197 -11.40 28.75 26.73
N CYS A 198 -11.48 30.03 26.37
CA CYS A 198 -12.13 31.03 27.23
C CYS A 198 -13.62 31.15 26.96
N ARG A 199 -14.11 30.69 25.79
CA ARG A 199 -15.51 30.77 25.33
C ARG A 199 -16.14 32.17 25.32
N ARG A 200 -15.34 33.23 25.52
CA ARG A 200 -15.79 34.64 25.62
C ARG A 200 -15.53 35.46 24.35
N LYS A 201 -14.51 35.10 23.57
CA LYS A 201 -14.07 35.82 22.35
C LYS A 201 -14.18 34.89 21.14
N SER A 202 -14.16 35.46 19.94
CA SER A 202 -14.15 34.71 18.68
C SER A 202 -12.85 33.93 18.59
N ALA A 203 -12.93 32.71 18.06
CA ALA A 203 -11.75 32.04 17.60
C ALA A 203 -11.30 32.76 16.33
N THR A 204 -10.08 33.29 16.32
CA THR A 204 -9.47 33.99 15.19
C THR A 204 -8.09 33.41 14.85
N VAL A 205 -7.63 32.42 15.62
CA VAL A 205 -6.29 31.83 15.48
C VAL A 205 -6.38 30.31 15.54
N MET A 206 -5.69 29.62 14.63
CA MET A 206 -5.59 28.15 14.60
C MET A 206 -4.26 27.66 15.17
N ALA A 207 -4.32 26.77 16.16
CA ALA A 207 -3.13 26.21 16.79
C ALA A 207 -2.36 25.27 15.86
N LEU A 208 -1.04 25.45 15.75
CA LEU A 208 -0.14 24.62 14.96
C LEU A 208 0.73 23.71 15.84
N PRO A 209 1.19 22.55 15.34
CA PRO A 209 1.04 22.07 13.95
C PRO A 209 -0.25 21.28 13.67
N CYS A 210 -0.98 20.85 14.71
CA CYS A 210 -2.04 19.85 14.58
C CYS A 210 -3.39 20.37 14.07
N ARG A 211 -3.63 21.69 14.07
CA ARG A 211 -4.87 22.33 13.57
C ARG A 211 -6.18 21.90 14.24
N HIS A 212 -6.11 21.12 15.32
CA HIS A 212 -7.28 20.62 16.03
C HIS A 212 -7.99 21.67 16.89
N LEU A 213 -7.40 22.85 17.07
CA LEU A 213 -7.88 23.85 18.01
C LEU A 213 -7.92 25.24 17.38
N ALA A 214 -9.07 25.90 17.51
CA ALA A 214 -9.27 27.31 17.15
C ALA A 214 -9.47 28.16 18.43
N LEU A 215 -8.70 29.22 18.55
CA LEU A 215 -8.47 30.04 19.73
C LEU A 215 -8.63 31.52 19.40
N CYS A 216 -8.83 32.36 20.41
CA CYS A 216 -8.66 33.82 20.26
C CYS A 216 -7.19 34.20 20.45
N GLU A 217 -6.78 35.38 19.95
CA GLU A 217 -5.41 35.91 20.09
C GLU A 217 -4.90 35.88 21.54
N GLY A 218 -5.74 36.24 22.51
CA GLY A 218 -5.34 36.23 23.93
C GLY A 218 -5.10 34.83 24.50
N CYS A 219 -5.56 33.79 23.82
CA CYS A 219 -5.41 32.39 24.22
C CYS A 219 -4.25 31.67 23.51
N ASP A 220 -3.79 32.19 22.37
CA ASP A 220 -2.74 31.60 21.54
C ASP A 220 -1.34 31.67 22.18
N GLY A 221 -1.09 32.65 23.07
CA GLY A 221 0.25 32.92 23.63
C GLY A 221 0.47 32.61 25.12
N GLY A 222 -0.54 32.18 25.88
CA GLY A 222 -0.45 32.18 27.35
C GLY A 222 -0.86 30.90 28.07
N THR A 223 -1.83 30.15 27.55
CA THR A 223 -2.59 29.19 28.38
C THR A 223 -2.45 27.73 27.93
N LEU A 224 -2.08 27.47 26.68
CA LEU A 224 -1.90 26.12 26.15
C LEU A 224 -0.49 25.89 25.66
N ARG A 225 0.15 24.86 26.22
CA ARG A 225 1.47 24.36 25.79
C ARG A 225 1.38 23.11 24.91
N ALA A 226 0.23 22.44 24.93
CA ALA A 226 -0.04 21.26 24.12
C ALA A 226 -1.52 21.20 23.74
N CYS A 227 -1.80 20.61 22.58
CA CYS A 227 -3.15 20.35 22.11
C CYS A 227 -3.82 19.30 22.99
N PRO A 228 -5.02 19.54 23.55
CA PRO A 228 -5.71 18.53 24.38
C PRO A 228 -6.21 17.31 23.57
N ILE A 229 -6.25 17.41 22.24
CA ILE A 229 -6.76 16.34 21.37
C ILE A 229 -5.66 15.35 21.00
N CYS A 230 -4.48 15.85 20.60
CA CYS A 230 -3.39 15.01 20.11
C CYS A 230 -2.07 15.17 20.87
N LEU A 231 -2.08 15.95 21.96
CA LEU A 231 -0.93 16.22 22.84
C LEU A 231 0.29 16.83 22.15
N ALA A 232 0.13 17.30 20.91
CA ALA A 232 1.19 17.98 20.18
C ALA A 232 1.51 19.32 20.86
N VAL A 233 2.80 19.60 21.07
CA VAL A 233 3.28 20.90 21.58
C VAL A 233 2.79 22.01 20.65
N THR A 234 2.14 23.01 21.24
CA THR A 234 1.54 24.11 20.48
C THR A 234 2.58 25.19 20.22
N ASN A 235 2.72 25.53 18.94
CA ASN A 235 3.44 26.72 18.48
C ASN A 235 2.46 27.90 18.35
N PRO A 236 2.96 29.15 18.23
CA PRO A 236 2.13 30.29 17.86
C PRO A 236 1.26 29.94 16.67
N GLY A 237 -0.04 30.20 16.79
CA GLY A 237 -1.01 29.86 15.79
C GLY A 237 -0.98 30.83 14.61
N VAL A 238 -1.81 30.53 13.61
CA VAL A 238 -1.97 31.39 12.43
C VAL A 238 -3.38 31.97 12.47
N GLU A 239 -3.51 33.25 12.16
CA GLU A 239 -4.81 33.90 12.01
C GLU A 239 -5.65 33.21 10.95
N ILE A 240 -6.93 33.05 11.26
CA ILE A 240 -7.94 32.44 10.40
C ILE A 240 -9.07 33.43 10.20
N LEU A 241 -9.38 33.68 8.93
CA LEU A 241 -10.50 34.50 8.51
C LEU A 241 -11.68 33.56 8.22
N TYR A 242 -12.86 33.89 8.74
CA TYR A 242 -14.11 33.16 8.52
C TYR A 242 -14.95 33.82 7.45
#